data_AF-N6VPX1-F1
#
_entry.id   AF-N6VPX1-F1
#
_cell.length_a   1.000
_cell.length_b   1.000
_cell.length_c   1.000
_cell.angle_alpha   90.00
_cell.angle_beta   90.00
_cell.angle_gamma   90.00
#
_symmetry.space_group_name_H-M   'P 1'
#
loop_
_entity.id
_entity.type
_entity.pdbx_description
1 polymer ?
#
loop_
_entity_poly.entity_id
_entity_poly.type
_entity_poly.pdbx_seq_one_letter_code
_entity_poly.pdbx_strand_id
1 'polypeptide(L)'
;MVINHTSQEVHIDLYPIARRLLKLTKYSLEDVVYALFGIEKLKIGHENIRLFWEDKDKILIEYSLQDAKYTYKLGEYFLPLEVMFSRIVNQNIFSITRMTSGQMVEYLLMKMAYKENMIVPNKPDEEEYKRRVNESYEGGYVKAEKGMFNDIVYFDFRSLYPSIIITYNISPDTIDCDCCNGEKILNHHFCKKREGLIPKTLKGLIKRRIEVKKRMNEVSDEEKKLLDYEQQSLKILANSHYGYLAYPRARFYSKECAEVVTYLGRKYILMTVEEAEKFGFKVVYIDTDGFYAIYKEKIEKNELIEKAKEFIKYINERLPGNMELEFEGYYKRGIFITKKKYALVDDNNRIIIKGLEFVRRDWANIAKTTQKKVLEALLIEGDIEKAKNIIKEIIKELREGKIKKEDLIIYTQITKDIKEYKTTAPHIELAKRLIREGKKVNVGDVIGYIIVKGAKSISERAKLPEEVDIKDVDINYYIDNQILPPILRVMEAVGVSKNELKKDGKQITLDSFFKT
;
A
#
# COMPACT_ATOMS: atom_id res chain seq x y z
N MET A 1 3.43 -27.68 -21.90
CA MET A 1 2.29 -27.40 -21.00
C MET A 1 1.45 -28.66 -20.96
N VAL A 2 1.82 -29.62 -20.09
CA VAL A 2 1.01 -30.83 -19.90
C VAL A 2 -0.13 -30.42 -18.99
N ILE A 3 -1.31 -30.19 -19.59
CA ILE A 3 -2.54 -30.07 -18.83
C ILE A 3 -2.87 -31.49 -18.38
N ASN A 4 -2.49 -31.86 -17.16
CA ASN A 4 -3.04 -33.06 -16.54
C ASN A 4 -4.53 -32.80 -16.29
N HIS A 5 -5.36 -33.31 -17.21
CA HIS A 5 -6.81 -33.28 -17.20
C HIS A 5 -7.45 -34.22 -16.14
N THR A 6 -6.79 -34.45 -15.00
CA THR A 6 -7.18 -35.54 -14.06
C THR A 6 -7.54 -35.13 -12.64
N SER A 7 -7.54 -33.85 -12.25
CA SER A 7 -8.14 -33.43 -10.97
C SER A 7 -9.45 -32.66 -11.22
N GLN A 8 -10.58 -33.24 -10.80
CA GLN A 8 -11.87 -32.51 -10.68
C GLN A 8 -11.81 -31.39 -9.63
N GLU A 9 -10.73 -31.35 -8.86
CA GLU A 9 -10.49 -30.39 -7.79
C GLU A 9 -9.63 -29.23 -8.29
N VAL A 10 -9.87 -28.06 -7.70
CA VAL A 10 -9.11 -26.85 -8.00
C VAL A 10 -8.16 -26.53 -6.86
N HIS A 11 -6.85 -26.59 -7.13
CA HIS A 11 -5.84 -26.20 -6.14
C HIS A 11 -5.75 -24.68 -5.98
N ILE A 12 -6.11 -24.18 -4.81
CA ILE A 12 -6.04 -22.77 -4.47
C ILE A 12 -5.00 -22.55 -3.39
N ASP A 13 -3.88 -21.94 -3.80
CA ASP A 13 -2.84 -21.49 -2.89
C ASP A 13 -3.22 -20.10 -2.37
N LEU A 14 -3.38 -19.98 -1.06
CA LEU A 14 -3.77 -18.72 -0.40
C LEU A 14 -2.59 -17.74 -0.30
N TYR A 15 -1.35 -18.20 -0.44
CA TYR A 15 -0.17 -17.37 -0.25
C TYR A 15 -0.05 -16.24 -1.31
N PRO A 16 -0.20 -16.50 -2.63
CA PRO A 16 -0.26 -15.44 -3.64
C PRO A 16 -1.38 -14.43 -3.39
N ILE A 17 -2.55 -14.90 -2.94
CA ILE A 17 -3.71 -14.05 -2.66
C ILE A 17 -3.44 -13.13 -1.48
N ALA A 18 -2.96 -13.70 -0.36
CA ALA A 18 -2.58 -12.94 0.82
C ALA A 18 -1.51 -11.89 0.50
N ARG A 19 -0.48 -12.24 -0.30
CA ARG A 19 0.55 -11.29 -0.75
C ARG A 19 0.03 -10.17 -1.63
N ARG A 20 -1.00 -10.44 -2.43
CA ARG A 20 -1.62 -9.43 -3.31
C ARG A 20 -2.51 -8.47 -2.51
N LEU A 21 -3.25 -8.98 -1.53
CA LEU A 21 -4.28 -8.21 -0.82
C LEU A 21 -3.76 -7.54 0.45
N LEU A 22 -2.84 -8.18 1.17
CA LEU A 22 -2.33 -7.69 2.46
C LEU A 22 -0.95 -7.08 2.30
N LYS A 23 -0.62 -6.14 3.19
CA LYS A 23 0.72 -5.53 3.30
C LYS A 23 1.31 -5.82 4.67
N LEU A 24 1.87 -7.02 4.83
CA LEU A 24 2.41 -7.51 6.10
C LEU A 24 3.93 -7.50 6.13
N THR A 25 4.46 -7.54 7.36
CA THR A 25 5.91 -7.66 7.59
C THR A 25 6.41 -9.07 7.27
N LYS A 26 5.61 -10.06 7.62
CA LYS A 26 5.81 -11.47 7.32
C LYS A 26 4.48 -12.06 6.89
N TYR A 27 4.55 -13.13 6.13
CA TYR A 27 3.38 -13.84 5.61
C TYR A 27 3.40 -15.29 6.08
N SER A 28 3.85 -15.52 7.33
CA SER A 28 3.61 -16.82 7.96
C SER A 28 2.12 -16.96 8.22
N LEU A 29 1.66 -18.19 8.42
CA LEU A 29 0.24 -18.43 8.67
C LEU A 29 -0.23 -17.68 9.94
N GLU A 30 0.60 -17.64 10.98
CA GLU A 30 0.35 -16.89 12.21
C GLU A 30 0.14 -15.41 11.95
N ASP A 31 1.04 -14.79 11.18
CA ASP A 31 0.99 -13.34 10.90
C ASP A 31 -0.26 -12.96 10.09
N VAL A 32 -0.63 -13.79 9.11
CA VAL A 32 -1.81 -13.56 8.27
C VAL A 32 -3.10 -13.73 9.08
N VAL A 33 -3.18 -14.75 9.92
CA VAL A 33 -4.34 -15.03 10.78
C VAL A 33 -4.52 -13.93 11.82
N TYR A 34 -3.43 -13.50 12.47
CA TYR A 34 -3.47 -12.40 13.42
C TYR A 34 -3.89 -11.10 12.75
N ALA A 35 -3.33 -10.78 11.57
CA ALA A 35 -3.65 -9.55 10.87
C ALA A 35 -5.11 -9.45 10.43
N LEU A 36 -5.75 -10.57 10.06
CA LEU A 36 -7.13 -10.59 9.59
C LEU A 36 -8.15 -10.76 10.71
N PHE A 37 -7.83 -11.56 11.73
CA PHE A 37 -8.81 -12.00 12.72
C PHE A 37 -8.44 -11.64 14.17
N GLY A 38 -7.25 -11.10 14.43
CA GLY A 38 -6.75 -10.84 15.78
C GLY A 38 -6.49 -12.09 16.60
N ILE A 39 -6.37 -13.26 15.95
CA ILE A 39 -6.18 -14.56 16.60
C ILE A 39 -4.69 -14.88 16.66
N GLU A 40 -4.17 -15.13 17.86
CA GLU A 40 -2.81 -15.65 18.04
C GLU A 40 -2.80 -17.16 17.82
N LYS A 41 -2.12 -17.59 16.75
CA LYS A 41 -1.93 -19.01 16.43
C LYS A 41 -0.69 -19.56 17.13
N LEU A 42 -0.75 -20.81 17.60
CA LEU A 42 0.37 -21.52 18.20
C LEU A 42 1.58 -21.58 17.26
N LYS A 43 2.76 -21.28 17.80
CA LYS A 43 4.04 -21.30 17.09
C LYS A 43 5.05 -22.16 17.83
N ILE A 44 5.55 -23.20 17.18
CA ILE A 44 6.50 -24.16 17.78
C ILE A 44 7.94 -24.02 17.28
N GLY A 45 8.17 -23.36 16.13
CA GLY A 45 9.50 -23.27 15.50
C GLY A 45 9.89 -24.56 14.78
N HIS A 46 10.46 -24.47 13.57
CA HIS A 46 10.74 -25.63 12.74
C HIS A 46 11.76 -26.58 13.39
N GLU A 47 12.75 -26.00 14.06
CA GLU A 47 13.81 -26.70 14.80
C GLU A 47 13.29 -27.58 15.94
N ASN A 48 12.17 -27.20 16.56
CA ASN A 48 11.62 -27.94 17.70
C ASN A 48 10.64 -29.03 17.28
N ILE A 49 10.19 -29.08 16.01
CA ILE A 49 9.24 -30.10 15.52
C ILE A 49 9.76 -31.50 15.82
N ARG A 50 11.06 -31.73 15.61
CA ARG A 50 11.69 -33.02 15.89
C ARG A 50 11.63 -33.38 17.37
N LEU A 51 11.90 -32.42 18.26
CA LEU A 51 11.84 -32.62 19.71
C LEU A 51 10.42 -32.99 20.14
N PHE A 52 9.41 -32.21 19.72
CA PHE A 52 8.01 -32.50 20.02
C PHE A 52 7.54 -33.85 19.45
N TRP A 53 8.08 -34.27 18.31
CA TRP A 53 7.80 -35.59 17.74
C TRP A 53 8.41 -36.73 18.57
N GLU A 54 9.68 -36.61 18.94
CA GLU A 54 10.40 -37.59 19.77
C GLU A 54 9.74 -37.72 21.15
N ASP A 55 9.33 -36.60 21.75
CA ASP A 55 8.65 -36.54 23.06
C ASP A 55 7.16 -36.94 23.00
N LYS A 56 6.62 -37.19 21.80
CA LYS A 56 5.19 -37.47 21.56
C LYS A 56 4.27 -36.40 22.18
N ASP A 57 4.72 -35.15 22.12
CA ASP A 57 4.00 -34.03 22.71
C ASP A 57 2.72 -33.73 21.92
N LYS A 58 1.59 -33.62 22.62
CA LYS A 58 0.30 -33.26 22.04
C LYS A 58 0.29 -31.86 21.43
N ILE A 59 1.21 -30.98 21.84
CA ILE A 59 1.40 -29.65 21.26
C ILE A 59 1.60 -29.73 19.74
N LEU A 60 2.28 -30.76 19.22
CA LEU A 60 2.49 -30.91 17.78
C LEU A 60 1.18 -31.22 17.02
N ILE A 61 0.29 -32.00 17.64
CA ILE A 61 -1.03 -32.31 17.07
C ILE A 61 -1.89 -31.04 17.04
N GLU A 62 -1.90 -30.28 18.13
CA GLU A 62 -2.63 -29.01 18.22
C GLU A 62 -2.10 -27.99 17.20
N TYR A 63 -0.78 -27.88 17.05
CA TYR A 63 -0.15 -27.02 16.04
C TYR A 63 -0.60 -27.39 14.62
N SER A 64 -0.56 -28.68 14.26
CA SER A 64 -0.98 -29.16 12.94
C SER A 64 -2.49 -28.98 12.70
N LEU A 65 -3.32 -29.15 13.73
CA LEU A 65 -4.76 -28.91 13.64
C LEU A 65 -5.05 -27.44 13.40
N GLN A 66 -4.35 -26.54 14.11
CA GLN A 66 -4.46 -25.10 13.90
C GLN A 66 -4.01 -24.69 12.49
N ASP A 67 -2.96 -25.29 11.93
CA ASP A 67 -2.54 -25.05 10.54
C ASP A 67 -3.70 -25.31 9.56
N ALA A 68 -4.34 -26.48 9.66
CA ALA A 68 -5.46 -26.83 8.78
C ALA A 68 -6.69 -25.94 9.02
N LYS A 69 -7.09 -25.76 10.28
CA LYS A 69 -8.25 -24.95 10.67
C LYS A 69 -8.15 -23.52 10.19
N TYR A 70 -7.00 -22.88 10.40
CA TYR A 70 -6.82 -21.49 10.01
C TYR A 70 -6.56 -21.32 8.51
N THR A 71 -5.95 -22.29 7.85
CA THR A 71 -5.89 -22.32 6.38
C THR A 71 -7.30 -22.36 5.77
N TYR A 72 -8.18 -23.22 6.30
CA TYR A 72 -9.59 -23.27 5.87
C TYR A 72 -10.31 -21.94 6.11
N LYS A 73 -10.18 -21.35 7.31
CA LYS A 73 -10.76 -20.04 7.64
C LYS A 73 -10.28 -18.90 6.74
N LEU A 74 -9.00 -18.91 6.35
CA LEU A 74 -8.47 -17.96 5.37
C LEU A 74 -9.04 -18.19 3.97
N GLY A 75 -9.28 -19.45 3.59
CA GLY A 75 -9.98 -19.80 2.37
C GLY A 75 -11.38 -19.18 2.32
N GLU A 76 -12.18 -19.37 3.37
CA GLU A 76 -13.53 -18.78 3.47
C GLU A 76 -13.52 -17.25 3.35
N TYR A 77 -12.47 -16.60 3.85
CA TYR A 77 -12.30 -15.15 3.76
C TYR A 77 -11.89 -14.68 2.36
N PHE A 78 -10.92 -15.33 1.72
CA PHE A 78 -10.35 -14.86 0.44
C PHE A 78 -11.14 -15.31 -0.79
N LEU A 79 -11.64 -16.54 -0.80
CA LEU A 79 -12.23 -17.17 -1.98
C LEU A 79 -13.40 -16.41 -2.60
N PRO A 80 -14.34 -15.83 -1.82
CA PRO A 80 -15.49 -15.13 -2.42
C PRO A 80 -15.08 -14.03 -3.41
N LEU A 81 -14.06 -13.25 -3.09
CA LEU A 81 -13.54 -12.20 -3.98
C LEU A 81 -12.90 -12.78 -5.24
N GLU A 82 -12.11 -13.86 -5.11
CA GLU A 82 -11.45 -14.54 -6.23
C GLU A 82 -12.46 -15.19 -7.20
N VAL A 83 -13.54 -15.75 -6.66
CA VAL A 83 -14.66 -16.28 -7.45
C VAL A 83 -15.30 -15.14 -8.27
N MET A 84 -15.49 -13.96 -7.68
CA MET A 84 -16.04 -12.81 -8.41
C MET A 84 -15.11 -12.35 -9.54
N PHE A 85 -13.80 -12.29 -9.32
CA PHE A 85 -12.85 -12.05 -10.41
C PHE A 85 -12.95 -13.10 -11.51
N SER A 86 -13.03 -14.39 -11.17
CA SER A 86 -13.20 -15.49 -12.12
C SER A 86 -14.45 -15.34 -12.98
N ARG A 87 -15.60 -15.00 -12.37
CA ARG A 87 -16.86 -14.76 -13.08
C ARG A 87 -16.83 -13.53 -13.99
N ILE A 88 -16.17 -12.44 -13.58
CA ILE A 88 -16.09 -11.22 -14.38
C ILE A 88 -15.11 -11.39 -15.54
N VAL A 89 -13.89 -11.87 -15.26
CA VAL A 89 -12.80 -12.03 -16.23
C VAL A 89 -13.01 -13.22 -17.15
N ASN A 90 -13.83 -14.20 -16.72
CA ASN A 90 -14.14 -15.44 -17.44
C ASN A 90 -12.91 -16.35 -17.62
N GLN A 91 -12.16 -16.55 -16.54
CA GLN A 91 -11.01 -17.45 -16.43
C GLN A 91 -11.18 -18.34 -15.21
N ASN A 92 -10.62 -19.55 -15.23
CA ASN A 92 -10.70 -20.46 -14.10
C ASN A 92 -10.05 -19.87 -12.83
N ILE A 93 -10.57 -20.24 -11.66
CA ILE A 93 -10.13 -19.67 -10.37
C ILE A 93 -8.66 -20.02 -10.07
N PHE A 94 -8.17 -21.18 -10.52
CA PHE A 94 -6.75 -21.56 -10.43
C PHE A 94 -5.84 -20.50 -11.05
N SER A 95 -6.23 -19.96 -12.20
CA SER A 95 -5.42 -18.96 -12.91
C SER A 95 -5.61 -17.57 -12.28
N ILE A 96 -6.83 -17.19 -11.93
CA ILE A 96 -7.17 -15.88 -11.32
C ILE A 96 -6.39 -15.62 -10.02
N THR A 97 -6.29 -16.64 -9.17
CA THR A 97 -5.55 -16.57 -7.90
C THR A 97 -4.05 -16.34 -8.07
N ARG A 98 -3.53 -16.55 -9.30
CA ARG A 98 -2.12 -16.39 -9.69
C ARG A 98 -1.88 -15.23 -10.66
N MET A 99 -2.93 -14.55 -11.10
CA MET A 99 -2.83 -13.40 -12.00
C MET A 99 -2.61 -12.09 -11.24
N THR A 100 -1.88 -11.17 -11.84
CA THR A 100 -1.91 -9.75 -11.48
C THR A 100 -3.19 -9.11 -12.00
N SER A 101 -3.59 -7.95 -11.45
CA SER A 101 -4.77 -7.24 -11.95
C SER A 101 -4.59 -6.78 -13.41
N GLY A 102 -3.37 -6.47 -13.84
CA GLY A 102 -3.05 -6.17 -15.24
C GLY A 102 -3.28 -7.37 -16.18
N GLN A 103 -2.94 -8.59 -15.74
CA GLN A 103 -3.27 -9.80 -16.51
C GLN A 103 -4.78 -10.03 -16.59
N MET A 104 -5.53 -9.78 -15.51
CA MET A 104 -6.99 -9.86 -15.54
C MET A 104 -7.61 -8.86 -16.53
N VAL A 105 -7.08 -7.64 -16.59
CA VAL A 105 -7.47 -6.63 -17.60
C VAL A 105 -7.14 -7.11 -19.01
N GLU A 106 -5.96 -7.69 -19.24
CA GLU A 106 -5.59 -8.27 -20.55
C GLU A 106 -6.64 -9.28 -21.04
N TYR A 107 -7.06 -10.22 -20.18
CA TYR A 107 -8.09 -11.21 -20.54
C TYR A 107 -9.46 -10.58 -20.82
N LEU A 108 -9.86 -9.56 -20.04
CA LEU A 108 -11.09 -8.81 -20.31
C LEU A 108 -11.05 -8.12 -21.66
N LEU A 109 -9.95 -7.44 -21.98
CA LEU A 109 -9.77 -6.75 -23.26
C LEU A 109 -9.70 -7.74 -24.42
N MET A 110 -9.06 -8.89 -24.26
CA MET A 110 -9.06 -9.96 -25.28
C MET A 110 -10.47 -10.51 -25.53
N LYS A 111 -11.26 -10.74 -24.47
CA LYS A 111 -12.66 -11.16 -24.59
C LYS A 111 -13.51 -10.11 -25.31
N MET A 112 -13.29 -8.83 -25.00
CA MET A 112 -14.00 -7.74 -25.67
C MET A 112 -13.54 -7.58 -27.12
N ALA A 113 -12.24 -7.68 -27.41
CA ALA A 113 -11.71 -7.63 -28.77
C ALA A 113 -12.32 -8.73 -29.65
N TYR A 114 -12.45 -9.96 -29.11
CA TYR A 114 -13.15 -11.05 -29.81
C TYR A 114 -14.60 -10.70 -30.14
N LYS A 115 -15.35 -10.11 -29.19
CA LYS A 115 -16.74 -9.69 -29.41
C LYS A 115 -16.87 -8.57 -30.44
N GLU A 116 -15.89 -7.69 -30.52
CA GLU A 116 -15.83 -6.58 -31.47
C GLU A 116 -15.15 -6.97 -32.80
N ASN A 117 -14.83 -8.25 -33.00
CA ASN A 117 -14.12 -8.77 -34.16
C ASN A 117 -12.79 -8.03 -34.44
N MET A 118 -12.06 -7.69 -33.38
CA MET A 118 -10.77 -7.00 -33.42
C MET A 118 -9.62 -8.00 -33.23
N ILE A 119 -8.55 -7.83 -34.01
CA ILE A 119 -7.31 -8.59 -33.83
C ILE A 119 -6.62 -8.10 -32.55
N VAL A 120 -6.22 -9.05 -31.71
CA VAL A 120 -5.49 -8.78 -30.48
C VAL A 120 -4.00 -8.58 -30.80
N PRO A 121 -3.37 -7.48 -30.34
CA PRO A 121 -1.93 -7.28 -30.52
C PRO A 121 -1.09 -8.37 -29.85
N ASN A 122 0.11 -8.59 -30.39
CA ASN A 122 1.08 -9.49 -29.79
C ASN A 122 1.63 -8.95 -28.47
N LYS A 123 2.18 -9.84 -27.65
CA LYS A 123 3.03 -9.42 -26.53
C LYS A 123 4.34 -8.85 -27.07
N PRO A 124 4.97 -7.90 -26.36
CA PRO A 124 6.27 -7.41 -26.77
C PRO A 124 7.29 -8.56 -26.75
N ASP A 125 8.25 -8.52 -27.68
CA ASP A 125 9.47 -9.29 -27.56
C ASP A 125 10.40 -8.69 -26.47
N GLU A 126 11.57 -9.30 -26.28
CA GLU A 126 12.52 -8.86 -25.25
C GLU A 126 13.10 -7.46 -25.52
N GLU A 127 13.24 -7.05 -26.78
CA GLU A 127 13.76 -5.74 -27.15
C GLU A 127 12.73 -4.65 -26.82
N GLU A 128 11.50 -4.85 -27.29
CA GLU A 128 10.38 -3.96 -27.02
C GLU A 128 10.06 -3.89 -25.52
N TYR A 129 10.12 -5.01 -24.80
CA TYR A 129 9.96 -5.01 -23.34
C TYR A 129 11.01 -4.15 -22.64
N LYS A 130 12.29 -4.27 -23.03
CA LYS A 130 13.36 -3.43 -22.47
C LYS A 130 13.16 -1.96 -22.79
N ARG A 131 12.74 -1.62 -24.02
CA ARG A 131 12.39 -0.24 -24.39
C ARG A 131 11.32 0.32 -23.47
N ARG A 132 10.19 -0.38 -23.33
CA ARG A 132 9.06 0.03 -22.48
C ARG A 132 9.41 0.15 -20.99
N VAL A 133 10.30 -0.70 -20.47
CA VAL A 133 10.77 -0.61 -19.07
C VAL A 133 11.62 0.64 -18.83
N ASN A 134 12.36 1.09 -19.84
CA ASN A 134 13.20 2.28 -19.76
C ASN A 134 12.43 3.58 -20.04
N GLU A 135 11.15 3.50 -20.40
CA GLU A 135 10.30 4.66 -20.61
C GLU A 135 9.70 5.15 -19.30
N SER A 136 9.79 6.46 -19.07
CA SER A 136 9.09 7.15 -18.01
C SER A 136 8.19 8.24 -18.58
N TYR A 137 7.13 8.54 -17.86
CA TYR A 137 6.25 9.68 -18.10
C TYR A 137 5.85 10.28 -16.75
N GLU A 138 5.37 11.52 -16.77
CA GLU A 138 4.97 12.21 -15.54
C GLU A 138 3.68 11.60 -14.96
N GLY A 139 3.74 11.15 -13.70
CA GLY A 139 2.61 10.52 -13.02
C GLY A 139 1.56 11.48 -12.45
N GLY A 140 0.84 11.03 -11.43
CA GLY A 140 -0.12 11.85 -10.68
C GLY A 140 0.53 13.02 -9.94
N TYR A 141 -0.26 14.08 -9.69
CA TYR A 141 0.21 15.25 -8.93
C TYR A 141 0.14 14.98 -7.42
N VAL A 142 1.22 15.27 -6.70
CA VAL A 142 1.27 15.12 -5.24
C VAL A 142 1.94 16.34 -4.64
N LYS A 143 1.25 17.02 -3.72
CA LYS A 143 1.72 18.16 -2.94
C LYS A 143 1.40 17.91 -1.47
N ALA A 144 2.31 18.30 -0.58
CA ALA A 144 2.11 18.15 0.86
C ALA A 144 2.59 19.42 1.55
N GLU A 145 1.71 20.07 2.31
CA GLU A 145 2.08 21.08 3.29
C GLU A 145 2.47 20.36 4.58
N LYS A 146 3.73 20.52 5.00
CA LYS A 146 4.21 19.91 6.25
C LYS A 146 3.56 20.64 7.42
N GLY A 147 2.88 19.90 8.30
CA GLY A 147 2.17 20.52 9.42
C GLY A 147 1.21 19.57 10.11
N MET A 148 0.69 20.03 11.24
CA MET A 148 -0.46 19.46 11.92
C MET A 148 -1.66 20.37 11.74
N PHE A 149 -2.77 19.80 11.29
CA PHE A 149 -4.00 20.53 10.98
C PHE A 149 -5.17 19.87 11.68
N ASN A 150 -6.17 20.68 12.05
CA ASN A 150 -7.42 20.22 12.62
C ASN A 150 -8.55 20.39 11.60
N ASP A 151 -9.67 19.71 11.84
CA ASP A 151 -10.92 19.88 11.09
C ASP A 151 -10.73 19.72 9.58
N ILE A 152 -10.18 18.57 9.20
CA ILE A 152 -9.77 18.25 7.83
C ILE A 152 -10.90 17.53 7.11
N VAL A 153 -11.23 17.99 5.92
CA VAL A 153 -12.11 17.28 4.98
C VAL A 153 -11.28 16.61 3.88
N TYR A 154 -11.73 15.46 3.41
CA TYR A 154 -11.13 14.73 2.30
C TYR A 154 -12.10 14.64 1.13
N PHE A 155 -11.64 15.14 -0.01
CA PHE A 155 -12.33 15.05 -1.29
C PHE A 155 -11.57 14.09 -2.21
N ASP A 156 -12.27 13.19 -2.88
CA ASP A 156 -11.67 12.21 -3.79
C ASP A 156 -12.53 12.06 -5.04
N PHE A 157 -11.88 11.95 -6.20
CA PHE A 157 -12.58 11.70 -7.45
C PHE A 157 -13.02 10.25 -7.55
N ARG A 158 -14.29 10.03 -7.86
CA ARG A 158 -14.80 8.69 -8.11
C ARG A 158 -14.19 8.12 -9.39
N SER A 159 -13.15 7.31 -9.21
CA SER A 159 -12.46 6.60 -10.30
C SER A 159 -11.95 7.57 -11.38
N LEU A 160 -11.15 8.57 -10.99
CA LEU A 160 -10.67 9.66 -11.86
C LEU A 160 -10.17 9.16 -13.22
N TYR A 161 -9.19 8.25 -13.22
CA TYR A 161 -8.58 7.78 -14.46
C TYR A 161 -9.55 6.98 -15.35
N PRO A 162 -10.34 6.00 -14.84
CA PRO A 162 -11.41 5.42 -15.63
C PRO A 162 -12.39 6.44 -16.24
N SER A 163 -12.78 7.46 -15.47
CA SER A 163 -13.69 8.51 -15.95
C SER A 163 -13.06 9.38 -17.04
N ILE A 164 -11.77 9.71 -16.92
CA ILE A 164 -11.00 10.40 -17.96
C ILE A 164 -10.93 9.55 -19.23
N ILE A 165 -10.56 8.28 -19.10
CA ILE A 165 -10.46 7.35 -20.24
C ILE A 165 -11.78 7.28 -21.00
N ILE A 166 -12.90 7.18 -20.28
CA ILE A 166 -14.24 7.14 -20.88
C ILE A 166 -14.60 8.48 -21.53
N THR A 167 -14.43 9.59 -20.83
CA THR A 167 -14.84 10.94 -21.26
C THR A 167 -14.10 11.36 -22.52
N TYR A 168 -12.81 11.05 -22.61
CA TYR A 168 -11.93 11.42 -23.73
C TYR A 168 -11.73 10.30 -24.76
N ASN A 169 -12.44 9.18 -24.60
CA ASN A 169 -12.34 8.01 -25.48
C ASN A 169 -10.89 7.53 -25.69
N ILE A 170 -10.09 7.49 -24.62
CA ILE A 170 -8.65 7.20 -24.68
C ILE A 170 -8.41 5.71 -24.85
N SER A 171 -7.83 5.31 -25.97
CA SER A 171 -7.53 3.90 -26.27
C SER A 171 -6.44 3.82 -27.36
N PRO A 172 -5.59 2.76 -27.37
CA PRO A 172 -4.62 2.56 -28.44
C PRO A 172 -5.25 2.45 -29.84
N ASP A 173 -6.50 2.00 -29.93
CA ASP A 173 -7.25 1.90 -31.18
C ASP A 173 -7.99 3.20 -31.55
N THR A 174 -7.95 4.26 -30.73
CA THR A 174 -8.59 5.55 -31.02
C THR A 174 -7.62 6.71 -31.14
N ILE A 175 -6.40 6.56 -30.62
CA ILE A 175 -5.34 7.57 -30.70
C ILE A 175 -4.93 7.82 -32.15
N ASP A 176 -4.73 9.10 -32.49
CA ASP A 176 -4.23 9.62 -33.76
C ASP A 176 -4.87 8.96 -35.00
N CYS A 177 -6.18 8.72 -34.94
CA CYS A 177 -6.89 8.06 -36.02
C CYS A 177 -7.00 8.95 -37.27
N ASP A 178 -6.95 8.33 -38.46
CA ASP A 178 -7.09 9.03 -39.74
C ASP A 178 -8.53 9.49 -40.05
N CYS A 179 -9.53 8.98 -39.33
CA CYS A 179 -10.93 9.17 -39.70
C CYS A 179 -11.57 10.48 -39.18
N CYS A 180 -10.95 11.18 -38.23
CA CYS A 180 -11.38 12.50 -37.78
C CYS A 180 -10.24 13.32 -37.16
N ASN A 181 -10.30 14.64 -37.32
CA ASN A 181 -9.43 15.58 -36.63
C ASN A 181 -10.06 15.98 -35.29
N GLY A 182 -9.55 15.41 -34.20
CA GLY A 182 -9.95 15.76 -32.84
C GLY A 182 -9.16 16.95 -32.30
N GLU A 183 -9.59 17.45 -31.13
CA GLU A 183 -8.77 18.36 -30.33
C GLU A 183 -7.54 17.58 -29.85
N LYS A 184 -6.36 18.20 -29.97
CA LYS A 184 -5.10 17.59 -29.54
C LYS A 184 -4.84 17.84 -28.06
N ILE A 185 -4.52 16.77 -27.34
CA ILE A 185 -4.10 16.77 -25.94
C ILE A 185 -2.70 16.16 -25.90
N LEU A 186 -1.70 16.95 -25.49
CA LEU A 186 -0.28 16.58 -25.61
C LEU A 186 0.10 16.09 -27.03
N ASN A 187 -0.34 16.82 -28.06
CA ASN A 187 -0.14 16.52 -29.49
C ASN A 187 -0.92 15.32 -30.06
N HIS A 188 -1.62 14.55 -29.22
CA HIS A 188 -2.43 13.41 -29.66
C HIS A 188 -3.91 13.75 -29.70
N HIS A 189 -4.65 13.22 -30.67
CA HIS A 189 -6.11 13.28 -30.67
C HIS A 189 -6.72 11.89 -30.50
N PHE A 190 -7.95 11.83 -29.98
CA PHE A 190 -8.70 10.58 -29.84
C PHE A 190 -9.95 10.62 -30.70
N CYS A 191 -10.28 9.48 -31.32
CA CYS A 191 -11.38 9.39 -32.26
C CYS A 191 -12.71 9.83 -31.63
N LYS A 192 -13.49 10.63 -32.38
CA LYS A 192 -14.85 11.05 -32.00
C LYS A 192 -15.95 10.25 -32.71
N LYS A 193 -15.59 9.44 -33.72
CA LYS A 193 -16.54 8.66 -34.54
C LYS A 193 -16.71 7.22 -34.06
N ARG A 194 -15.64 6.60 -33.53
CA ARG A 194 -15.65 5.22 -33.02
C ARG A 194 -15.34 5.20 -31.54
N GLU A 195 -16.04 4.38 -30.79
CA GLU A 195 -15.73 4.13 -29.38
C GLU A 195 -14.56 3.14 -29.27
N GLY A 196 -13.56 3.46 -28.46
CA GLY A 196 -12.40 2.62 -28.26
C GLY A 196 -12.69 1.37 -27.43
N LEU A 197 -11.90 0.31 -27.64
CA LEU A 197 -12.04 -0.95 -26.93
C LEU A 197 -11.97 -0.78 -25.40
N ILE A 198 -11.00 0.00 -24.90
CA ILE A 198 -10.80 0.22 -23.47
C ILE A 198 -11.94 1.06 -22.86
N PRO A 199 -12.30 2.25 -23.40
CA PRO A 199 -13.47 3.00 -22.96
C PRO A 199 -14.76 2.18 -22.93
N LYS A 200 -15.04 1.38 -23.97
CA LYS A 200 -16.21 0.50 -24.05
C LYS A 200 -16.22 -0.55 -22.94
N THR A 201 -15.07 -1.18 -22.69
CA THR A 201 -14.90 -2.17 -21.62
C THR A 201 -15.13 -1.54 -20.24
N LEU A 202 -14.55 -0.37 -20.00
CA LEU A 202 -14.72 0.37 -18.74
C LEU A 202 -16.17 0.80 -18.49
N LYS A 203 -16.88 1.31 -19.51
CA LYS A 203 -18.32 1.63 -19.39
C LYS A 203 -19.13 0.41 -18.96
N GLY A 204 -18.84 -0.77 -19.51
CA GLY A 204 -19.48 -2.03 -19.12
C GLY A 204 -19.24 -2.38 -17.65
N LEU A 205 -18.00 -2.25 -17.16
CA LEU A 205 -17.66 -2.51 -15.76
C LEU A 205 -18.32 -1.52 -14.80
N ILE A 206 -18.28 -0.23 -15.11
CA ILE A 206 -18.87 0.82 -14.28
C ILE A 206 -20.40 0.68 -14.24
N LYS A 207 -21.05 0.45 -15.39
CA LYS A 207 -22.50 0.23 -15.46
C LYS A 207 -22.92 -0.94 -14.57
N ARG A 208 -22.25 -2.09 -14.70
CA ARG A 208 -22.50 -3.26 -13.85
C ARG A 208 -22.27 -2.95 -12.37
N ARG A 209 -21.24 -2.16 -12.04
CA ARG A 209 -20.96 -1.77 -10.64
C ARG A 209 -22.08 -0.91 -10.06
N ILE A 210 -22.65 0.01 -10.84
CA ILE A 210 -23.80 0.83 -10.43
C ILE A 210 -25.02 -0.07 -10.17
N GLU A 211 -25.31 -1.02 -11.07
CA GLU A 211 -26.41 -1.97 -10.93
C GLU A 211 -26.26 -2.84 -9.67
N VAL A 212 -25.05 -3.35 -9.40
CA VAL A 212 -24.74 -4.12 -8.19
C VAL A 212 -24.94 -3.27 -6.93
N LYS A 213 -24.44 -2.03 -6.90
CA LYS A 213 -24.64 -1.12 -5.75
C LYS A 213 -26.11 -0.79 -5.49
N LYS A 214 -26.94 -0.68 -6.53
CA LYS A 214 -28.40 -0.50 -6.37
C LYS A 214 -29.02 -1.72 -5.72
N ARG A 215 -28.74 -2.92 -6.25
CA ARG A 215 -29.23 -4.19 -5.68
C ARG A 215 -28.81 -4.40 -4.23
N MET A 216 -27.61 -3.96 -3.83
CA MET A 216 -27.14 -4.03 -2.44
C MET A 216 -28.05 -3.31 -1.43
N ASN A 217 -28.87 -2.35 -1.87
CA ASN A 217 -29.81 -1.63 -1.02
C ASN A 217 -31.17 -2.35 -0.89
N GLU A 218 -31.40 -3.40 -1.67
CA GLU A 218 -32.70 -4.08 -1.82
C GLU A 218 -32.68 -5.53 -1.29
N VAL A 219 -31.51 -6.04 -0.89
CA VAL A 219 -31.30 -7.45 -0.53
C VAL A 219 -30.98 -7.64 0.96
N SER A 220 -31.05 -8.90 1.41
CA SER A 220 -30.65 -9.31 2.76
C SER A 220 -29.16 -9.06 3.02
N ASP A 221 -28.76 -9.02 4.31
CA ASP A 221 -27.36 -8.79 4.69
C ASP A 221 -26.39 -9.86 4.17
N GLU A 222 -26.84 -11.11 4.02
CA GLU A 222 -26.01 -12.20 3.49
C GLU A 222 -25.76 -12.03 1.99
N GLU A 223 -26.80 -11.74 1.22
CA GLU A 223 -26.66 -11.45 -0.21
C GLU A 223 -25.87 -10.17 -0.46
N LYS A 224 -26.03 -9.18 0.42
CA LYS A 224 -25.27 -7.92 0.38
C LYS A 224 -23.77 -8.14 0.48
N LYS A 225 -23.29 -9.11 1.27
CA LYS A 225 -21.87 -9.47 1.34
C LYS A 225 -21.34 -10.00 0.00
N LEU A 226 -22.10 -10.87 -0.67
CA LEU A 226 -21.72 -11.40 -1.98
C LEU A 226 -21.66 -10.30 -3.05
N LEU A 227 -22.67 -9.42 -3.06
CA LEU A 227 -22.69 -8.25 -3.95
C LEU A 227 -21.57 -7.26 -3.63
N ASP A 228 -21.16 -7.14 -2.37
CA ASP A 228 -20.02 -6.31 -2.00
C ASP A 228 -18.71 -6.84 -2.61
N TYR A 229 -18.46 -8.15 -2.58
CA TYR A 229 -17.31 -8.73 -3.29
C TYR A 229 -17.34 -8.46 -4.80
N GLU A 230 -18.53 -8.49 -5.41
CA GLU A 230 -18.69 -8.17 -6.82
C GLU A 230 -18.37 -6.70 -7.12
N GLN A 231 -18.92 -5.75 -6.35
CA GLN A 231 -18.62 -4.32 -6.58
C GLN A 231 -17.15 -3.98 -6.32
N GLN A 232 -16.52 -4.62 -5.32
CA GLN A 232 -15.09 -4.49 -5.05
C GLN A 232 -14.25 -5.00 -6.24
N SER A 233 -14.58 -6.17 -6.76
CA SER A 233 -13.89 -6.76 -7.93
C SER A 233 -14.00 -5.85 -9.15
N LEU A 234 -15.19 -5.30 -9.42
CA LEU A 234 -15.41 -4.35 -10.51
C LEU A 234 -14.60 -3.05 -10.33
N LYS A 235 -14.53 -2.52 -9.10
CA LYS A 235 -13.70 -1.34 -8.76
C LYS A 235 -12.21 -1.61 -9.05
N ILE A 236 -11.69 -2.75 -8.58
CA ILE A 236 -10.28 -3.13 -8.75
C ILE A 236 -9.94 -3.28 -10.24
N LEU A 237 -10.78 -3.96 -11.01
CA LEU A 237 -10.58 -4.13 -12.44
C LEU A 237 -10.61 -2.79 -13.18
N ALA A 238 -11.61 -1.94 -12.91
CA ALA A 238 -11.72 -0.62 -13.53
C ALA A 238 -10.46 0.23 -13.28
N ASN A 239 -10.03 0.35 -12.02
CA ASN A 239 -8.83 1.11 -11.65
C ASN A 239 -7.54 0.53 -12.25
N SER A 240 -7.51 -0.78 -12.54
CA SER A 240 -6.35 -1.43 -13.14
C SER A 240 -6.17 -1.15 -14.64
N HIS A 241 -7.18 -0.61 -15.34
CA HIS A 241 -7.05 -0.32 -16.78
C HIS A 241 -6.03 0.78 -17.07
N TYR A 242 -5.95 1.82 -16.22
CA TYR A 242 -4.91 2.83 -16.34
C TYR A 242 -3.51 2.21 -16.18
N GLY A 243 -3.30 1.45 -15.09
CA GLY A 243 -2.01 0.80 -14.85
C GLY A 243 -1.62 -0.19 -15.97
N TYR A 244 -2.62 -0.77 -16.64
CA TYR A 244 -2.42 -1.65 -17.78
C TYR A 244 -1.91 -0.94 -19.04
N LEU A 245 -2.37 0.29 -19.34
CA LEU A 245 -1.89 1.08 -20.48
C LEU A 245 -0.37 1.29 -20.44
N ALA A 246 0.18 1.44 -19.24
CA ALA A 246 1.61 1.64 -18.99
C ALA A 246 2.35 0.35 -18.59
N TYR A 247 1.68 -0.81 -18.57
CA TYR A 247 2.32 -2.06 -18.16
C TYR A 247 3.23 -2.59 -19.30
N PRO A 248 4.55 -2.69 -19.12
CA PRO A 248 5.46 -2.98 -20.23
C PRO A 248 5.14 -4.28 -21.00
N ARG A 249 4.58 -5.30 -20.33
CA ARG A 249 4.20 -6.58 -20.97
C ARG A 249 2.78 -6.61 -21.55
N ALA A 250 2.01 -5.52 -21.47
CA ALA A 250 0.65 -5.45 -21.97
C ALA A 250 0.60 -5.59 -23.50
N ARG A 251 -0.42 -6.29 -24.00
CA ARG A 251 -0.75 -6.34 -25.43
C ARG A 251 -1.26 -4.99 -25.95
N PHE A 252 -2.19 -4.37 -25.23
CA PHE A 252 -2.74 -3.05 -25.57
C PHE A 252 -1.99 -1.93 -24.82
N TYR A 253 -0.66 -2.01 -24.84
CA TYR A 253 0.21 -0.98 -24.27
C TYR A 253 0.12 0.31 -25.09
N SER A 254 0.03 1.46 -24.43
CA SER A 254 0.28 2.77 -25.03
C SER A 254 0.71 3.75 -23.96
N LYS A 255 1.97 4.18 -24.06
CA LYS A 255 2.54 5.21 -23.18
C LYS A 255 1.80 6.53 -23.37
N GLU A 256 1.50 6.88 -24.61
CA GLU A 256 0.85 8.12 -25.01
C GLU A 256 -0.53 8.24 -24.38
N CYS A 257 -1.31 7.15 -24.39
CA CYS A 257 -2.59 7.08 -23.70
C CYS A 257 -2.41 7.27 -22.18
N ALA A 258 -1.45 6.59 -21.56
CA ALA A 258 -1.18 6.72 -20.12
C ALA A 258 -0.73 8.15 -19.74
N GLU A 259 0.07 8.79 -20.58
CA GLU A 259 0.54 10.15 -20.40
C GLU A 259 -0.60 11.16 -20.53
N VAL A 260 -1.48 11.03 -21.53
CA VAL A 260 -2.66 11.88 -21.65
C VAL A 260 -3.59 11.72 -20.44
N VAL A 261 -3.83 10.48 -19.98
CA VAL A 261 -4.68 10.22 -18.79
C VAL A 261 -4.10 10.91 -17.56
N THR A 262 -2.80 10.79 -17.33
CA THR A 262 -2.16 11.44 -16.17
C THR A 262 -2.15 12.95 -16.29
N TYR A 263 -1.87 13.51 -17.47
CA TYR A 263 -1.94 14.94 -17.72
C TYR A 263 -3.33 15.51 -17.42
N LEU A 264 -4.39 14.89 -17.95
CA LEU A 264 -5.76 15.30 -17.66
C LEU A 264 -6.10 15.13 -16.18
N GLY A 265 -5.60 14.06 -15.54
CA GLY A 265 -5.74 13.88 -14.10
C GLY A 265 -5.13 15.04 -13.31
N ARG A 266 -3.90 15.45 -13.65
CA ARG A 266 -3.23 16.62 -13.06
C ARG A 266 -4.00 17.91 -13.31
N LYS A 267 -4.49 18.11 -14.54
CA LYS A 267 -5.29 19.28 -14.91
C LYS A 267 -6.55 19.39 -14.05
N TYR A 268 -7.31 18.30 -13.92
CA TYR A 268 -8.58 18.32 -13.19
C TYR A 268 -8.40 18.44 -11.68
N ILE A 269 -7.43 17.74 -11.09
CA ILE A 269 -7.17 17.89 -9.65
C ILE A 269 -6.72 19.31 -9.30
N LEU A 270 -5.85 19.93 -10.12
CA LEU A 270 -5.39 21.30 -9.91
C LEU A 270 -6.53 22.32 -10.07
N MET A 271 -7.34 22.18 -11.12
CA MET A 271 -8.53 23.02 -11.33
C MET A 271 -9.49 22.93 -10.14
N THR A 272 -9.78 21.71 -9.66
CA THR A 272 -10.65 21.49 -8.50
C THR A 272 -10.06 22.09 -7.22
N VAL A 273 -8.74 21.98 -7.02
CA VAL A 273 -8.05 22.60 -5.88
C VAL A 273 -8.15 24.12 -5.92
N GLU A 274 -7.93 24.74 -7.09
CA GLU A 274 -8.07 26.19 -7.27
C GLU A 274 -9.50 26.66 -6.97
N GLU A 275 -10.51 25.93 -7.42
CA GLU A 275 -11.91 26.23 -7.11
C GLU A 275 -12.22 26.04 -5.62
N ALA A 276 -11.67 25.00 -4.97
CA ALA A 276 -11.80 24.80 -3.53
C ALA A 276 -11.20 25.97 -2.75
N GLU A 277 -10.02 26.46 -3.17
CA GLU A 277 -9.35 27.59 -2.52
C GLU A 277 -10.15 28.91 -2.63
N LYS A 278 -10.85 29.12 -3.75
CA LYS A 278 -11.81 30.21 -3.94
C LYS A 278 -13.07 30.05 -3.07
N PHE A 279 -13.48 28.81 -2.82
CA PHE A 279 -14.63 28.47 -1.97
C PHE A 279 -14.34 28.59 -0.46
N GLY A 280 -13.15 29.05 -0.07
CA GLY A 280 -12.77 29.26 1.33
C GLY A 280 -11.95 28.12 1.95
N PHE A 281 -11.68 27.04 1.21
CA PHE A 281 -10.78 25.99 1.68
C PHE A 281 -9.31 26.40 1.56
N LYS A 282 -8.46 25.73 2.33
CA LYS A 282 -7.01 25.71 2.19
C LYS A 282 -6.60 24.25 2.02
N VAL A 283 -6.04 23.92 0.86
CA VAL A 283 -5.61 22.55 0.55
C VAL A 283 -4.26 22.28 1.19
N VAL A 284 -4.22 21.29 2.08
CA VAL A 284 -3.02 20.93 2.86
C VAL A 284 -2.27 19.73 2.27
N TYR A 285 -2.96 18.88 1.51
CA TYR A 285 -2.34 17.72 0.86
C TYR A 285 -3.11 17.31 -0.39
N ILE A 286 -2.40 17.00 -1.47
CA ILE A 286 -2.97 16.50 -2.72
C ILE A 286 -2.31 15.16 -3.01
N ASP A 287 -3.12 14.16 -3.34
CA ASP A 287 -2.67 12.86 -3.79
C ASP A 287 -3.45 12.37 -5.00
N THR A 288 -2.89 12.64 -6.18
CA THR A 288 -3.28 12.08 -7.48
C THR A 288 -4.71 12.38 -7.91
N ASP A 289 -5.68 11.77 -7.25
CA ASP A 289 -7.12 11.81 -7.48
C ASP A 289 -7.92 12.35 -6.29
N GLY A 290 -7.27 12.73 -5.20
CA GLY A 290 -7.93 13.36 -4.06
C GLY A 290 -7.07 14.41 -3.35
N PHE A 291 -7.70 15.17 -2.46
CA PHE A 291 -7.01 16.18 -1.66
C PHE A 291 -7.68 16.38 -0.29
N TYR A 292 -6.84 16.69 0.69
CA TYR A 292 -7.25 17.06 2.04
C TYR A 292 -7.21 18.58 2.15
N ALA A 293 -8.25 19.13 2.75
CA ALA A 293 -8.38 20.56 2.95
C ALA A 293 -8.91 20.89 4.34
N ILE A 294 -8.58 22.08 4.81
CA ILE A 294 -9.22 22.71 5.97
C ILE A 294 -9.98 23.94 5.48
N TYR A 295 -10.91 24.46 6.27
CA TYR A 295 -11.51 25.76 5.98
C TYR A 295 -10.63 26.89 6.55
N LYS A 296 -10.50 28.00 5.83
CA LYS A 296 -9.64 29.12 6.23
C LYS A 296 -10.13 29.78 7.52
N GLU A 297 -11.44 29.87 7.68
CA GLU A 297 -12.08 30.37 8.89
C GLU A 297 -12.36 29.22 9.86
N LYS A 298 -12.28 29.52 11.16
CA LYS A 298 -12.61 28.54 12.19
C LYS A 298 -14.13 28.42 12.29
N ILE A 299 -14.65 27.29 11.81
CA ILE A 299 -16.08 26.97 11.80
C ILE A 299 -16.33 25.65 12.54
N GLU A 300 -17.57 25.45 12.97
CA GLU A 300 -17.98 24.19 13.59
C GLU A 300 -18.00 23.06 12.57
N LYS A 301 -17.80 21.83 13.04
CA LYS A 301 -17.73 20.63 12.19
C LYS A 301 -18.93 20.47 11.25
N ASN A 302 -20.14 20.67 11.76
CA ASN A 302 -21.36 20.49 10.96
C ASN A 302 -21.41 21.51 9.82
N GLU A 303 -21.03 22.76 10.09
CA GLU A 303 -20.94 23.81 9.08
C GLU A 303 -19.87 23.50 8.03
N LEU A 304 -18.72 22.97 8.45
CA LEU A 304 -17.65 22.52 7.55
C LEU A 304 -18.13 21.43 6.59
N ILE A 305 -18.87 20.44 7.10
CA ILE A 305 -19.43 19.36 6.29
C ILE A 305 -20.45 19.91 5.28
N GLU A 306 -21.31 20.84 5.69
CA GLU A 306 -22.25 21.48 4.76
C GLU A 306 -21.52 22.29 3.68
N LYS A 307 -20.49 23.07 4.04
CA LYS A 307 -19.62 23.77 3.08
C LYS A 307 -18.95 22.81 2.09
N ALA A 308 -18.51 21.66 2.57
CA ALA A 308 -17.92 20.63 1.70
C ALA A 308 -18.94 20.06 0.71
N LYS A 309 -20.19 19.82 1.14
CA LYS A 309 -21.27 19.37 0.25
C LYS A 309 -21.69 20.44 -0.76
N GLU A 310 -21.76 21.71 -0.34
CA GLU A 310 -22.01 22.85 -1.22
C GLU A 310 -20.94 22.92 -2.32
N PHE A 311 -19.67 22.80 -1.95
CA PHE A 311 -18.55 22.78 -2.88
C PHE A 311 -18.64 21.61 -3.87
N ILE A 312 -18.99 20.41 -3.41
CA ILE A 312 -19.16 19.22 -4.27
C ILE A 312 -20.24 19.46 -5.31
N LYS A 313 -21.39 19.99 -4.91
CA LYS A 313 -22.46 20.33 -5.84
C LYS A 313 -21.97 21.33 -6.88
N TYR A 314 -21.28 22.38 -6.45
CA TYR A 314 -20.71 23.41 -7.31
C TYR A 314 -19.69 22.86 -8.33
N ILE A 315 -18.75 22.01 -7.89
CA ILE A 315 -17.67 21.54 -8.77
C ILE A 315 -18.13 20.44 -9.72
N ASN A 316 -19.04 19.55 -9.28
CA ASN A 316 -19.54 18.46 -10.12
C ASN A 316 -20.38 18.95 -11.31
N GLU A 317 -21.01 20.12 -11.22
CA GLU A 317 -21.67 20.78 -12.35
C GLU A 317 -20.68 21.28 -13.43
N ARG A 318 -19.40 21.42 -13.09
CA ARG A 318 -18.33 21.95 -13.97
C ARG A 318 -17.39 20.87 -14.52
N LEU A 319 -17.41 19.67 -13.93
CA LEU A 319 -16.55 18.57 -14.35
C LEU A 319 -17.11 17.90 -15.62
N PRO A 320 -16.28 17.60 -16.63
CA PRO A 320 -16.79 17.02 -17.87
C PRO A 320 -17.09 15.52 -17.75
N GLY A 321 -18.06 15.09 -18.56
CA GLY A 321 -18.40 13.68 -18.75
C GLY A 321 -18.97 13.05 -17.48
N ASN A 322 -18.34 11.96 -17.03
CA ASN A 322 -18.77 11.20 -15.85
C ASN A 322 -17.82 11.37 -14.64
N MET A 323 -16.93 12.36 -14.68
CA MET A 323 -16.08 12.71 -13.54
C MET A 323 -16.93 13.30 -12.42
N GLU A 324 -16.68 12.83 -11.21
CA GLU A 324 -17.43 13.25 -10.02
C GLU A 324 -16.45 13.27 -8.84
N LEU A 325 -16.45 14.37 -8.11
CA LEU A 325 -15.77 14.51 -6.83
C LEU A 325 -16.74 14.12 -5.71
N GLU A 326 -16.27 13.32 -4.76
CA GLU A 326 -17.04 12.85 -3.60
C GLU A 326 -16.43 13.37 -2.29
N PHE A 327 -17.27 13.55 -1.29
CA PHE A 327 -16.84 13.79 0.09
C PHE A 327 -16.59 12.43 0.73
N GLU A 328 -15.32 12.08 0.92
CA GLU A 328 -14.94 10.77 1.47
C GLU A 328 -14.95 10.77 3.00
N GLY A 329 -14.68 11.91 3.64
CA GLY A 329 -14.79 11.97 5.08
C GLY A 329 -14.21 13.21 5.75
N TYR A 330 -14.40 13.24 7.07
CA TYR A 330 -13.89 14.23 8.00
C TYR A 330 -12.89 13.60 8.95
N TYR A 331 -11.83 14.34 9.27
CA TYR A 331 -10.80 13.96 10.22
C TYR A 331 -10.59 15.09 11.22
N LYS A 332 -10.68 14.75 12.51
CA LYS A 332 -10.49 15.71 13.61
C LYS A 332 -9.09 16.34 13.57
N ARG A 333 -8.07 15.53 13.25
CA ARG A 333 -6.68 16.00 13.14
C ARG A 333 -5.87 15.17 12.16
N GLY A 334 -4.87 15.80 11.58
CA GLY A 334 -3.92 15.18 10.67
C GLY A 334 -2.53 15.76 10.79
N ILE A 335 -1.52 14.90 10.61
CA ILE A 335 -0.11 15.29 10.50
C ILE A 335 0.36 14.87 9.11
N PHE A 336 0.75 15.85 8.29
CA PHE A 336 1.36 15.64 7.00
C PHE A 336 2.85 15.92 7.10
N ILE A 337 3.68 14.97 6.65
CA ILE A 337 5.14 15.06 6.78
C ILE A 337 5.76 15.34 5.41
N THR A 338 5.50 14.43 4.46
CA THR A 338 6.00 14.49 3.08
C THR A 338 5.01 13.76 2.16
N LYS A 339 5.26 13.78 0.85
CA LYS A 339 4.49 13.01 -0.14
C LYS A 339 4.34 11.55 0.32
N LYS A 340 3.10 11.05 0.33
CA LYS A 340 2.72 9.69 0.74
C LYS A 340 3.00 9.34 2.20
N LYS A 341 3.34 10.32 3.07
CA LYS A 341 3.64 10.11 4.49
C LYS A 341 2.81 11.03 5.38
N TYR A 342 1.75 10.49 5.94
CA TYR A 342 0.82 11.21 6.80
C TYR A 342 0.08 10.27 7.76
N ALA A 343 -0.49 10.86 8.80
CA ALA A 343 -1.37 10.17 9.74
C ALA A 343 -2.58 11.06 10.07
N LEU A 344 -3.76 10.45 10.16
CA LEU A 344 -5.05 11.12 10.40
C LEU A 344 -5.75 10.43 11.57
N VAL A 345 -6.68 11.13 12.21
CA VAL A 345 -7.60 10.54 13.18
C VAL A 345 -9.04 10.94 12.86
N ASP A 346 -9.94 9.96 12.84
CA ASP A 346 -11.37 10.19 12.68
C ASP A 346 -12.05 10.52 14.03
N ASP A 347 -13.36 10.76 14.00
CA ASP A 347 -14.12 11.07 15.22
C ASP A 347 -14.19 9.91 16.22
N ASN A 348 -13.94 8.68 15.77
CA ASN A 348 -13.95 7.47 16.59
C ASN A 348 -12.56 7.16 17.17
N ASN A 349 -11.63 8.13 17.14
CA ASN A 349 -10.23 7.98 17.53
C ASN A 349 -9.49 6.87 16.76
N ARG A 350 -9.96 6.50 15.56
CA ARG A 350 -9.25 5.54 14.71
C ARG A 350 -8.17 6.28 13.94
N ILE A 351 -6.93 5.85 14.15
CA ILE A 351 -5.77 6.43 13.48
C ILE A 351 -5.57 5.74 12.13
N ILE A 352 -5.52 6.53 11.06
CA ILE A 352 -5.19 6.09 9.71
C ILE A 352 -3.77 6.52 9.40
N ILE A 353 -2.90 5.57 9.08
CA ILE A 353 -1.48 5.82 8.81
C ILE A 353 -1.14 5.44 7.36
N LYS A 354 -0.47 6.33 6.65
CA LYS A 354 -0.03 6.11 5.26
C LYS A 354 1.47 6.41 5.11
N GLY A 355 2.21 5.42 4.61
CA GLY A 355 3.64 5.51 4.25
C GLY A 355 4.65 5.78 5.38
N LEU A 356 4.19 5.82 6.64
CA LEU A 356 5.06 5.77 7.81
C LEU A 356 5.59 4.34 8.06
N GLU A 357 6.54 4.21 8.98
CA GLU A 357 7.38 3.03 9.19
C GLU A 357 6.64 1.79 9.72
N PHE A 358 5.38 1.93 10.13
CA PHE A 358 4.53 0.85 10.64
C PHE A 358 4.50 -0.42 9.79
N VAL A 359 4.37 -0.26 8.46
CA VAL A 359 4.26 -1.39 7.52
C VAL A 359 5.60 -1.84 6.97
N ARG A 360 6.69 -1.17 7.35
CA ARG A 360 8.04 -1.46 6.87
C ARG A 360 8.66 -2.58 7.69
N ARG A 361 9.25 -3.55 7.00
CA ARG A 361 9.85 -4.75 7.61
C ARG A 361 11.18 -4.47 8.31
N ASP A 362 11.92 -3.53 7.73
CA ASP A 362 13.25 -3.11 8.12
C ASP A 362 13.30 -2.19 9.35
N TRP A 363 12.15 -2.01 10.02
CA TRP A 363 12.05 -1.29 11.29
C TRP A 363 11.67 -2.25 12.41
N ALA A 364 12.44 -2.20 13.51
CA ALA A 364 12.18 -2.97 14.72
C ALA A 364 10.80 -2.65 15.31
N ASN A 365 10.20 -3.61 16.01
CA ASN A 365 8.87 -3.43 16.59
C ASN A 365 8.82 -2.26 17.58
N ILE A 366 9.89 -2.07 18.36
CA ILE A 366 10.00 -0.94 19.29
C ILE A 366 9.85 0.41 18.59
N ALA A 367 10.36 0.56 17.36
CA ALA A 367 10.22 1.80 16.60
C ALA A 367 8.76 2.05 16.20
N LYS A 368 8.06 0.98 15.79
CA LYS A 368 6.66 1.03 15.37
C LYS A 368 5.75 1.34 16.55
N THR A 369 5.92 0.65 17.67
CA THR A 369 5.12 0.86 18.88
C THR A 369 5.35 2.26 19.47
N THR A 370 6.60 2.73 19.47
CA THR A 370 6.93 4.10 19.89
C THR A 370 6.28 5.13 18.98
N GLN A 371 6.42 4.99 17.65
CA GLN A 371 5.78 5.89 16.69
C GLN A 371 4.25 5.90 16.88
N LYS A 372 3.64 4.77 17.25
CA LYS A 372 2.20 4.67 17.56
C LYS A 372 1.80 5.51 18.76
N LYS A 373 2.47 5.31 19.89
CA LYS A 373 2.19 6.05 21.13
C LYS A 373 2.37 7.55 20.93
N VAL A 374 3.41 7.96 20.20
CA VAL A 374 3.65 9.37 19.85
C VAL A 374 2.51 9.92 18.97
N LEU A 375 2.09 9.19 17.94
CA LEU A 375 0.97 9.60 17.09
C LEU A 375 -0.36 9.65 17.85
N GLU A 376 -0.61 8.72 18.78
CA GLU A 376 -1.80 8.74 19.64
C GLU A 376 -1.84 10.02 20.48
N ALA A 377 -0.75 10.36 21.15
CA ALA A 377 -0.64 11.60 21.93
C ALA A 377 -0.87 12.86 21.06
N LEU A 378 -0.32 12.90 19.84
CA LEU A 378 -0.47 14.06 18.97
C LEU A 378 -1.85 14.13 18.30
N LEU A 379 -2.36 13.01 17.78
CA LEU A 379 -3.59 13.00 16.98
C LEU A 379 -4.85 12.97 17.84
N ILE A 380 -4.91 12.10 18.84
CA ILE A 380 -6.10 11.94 19.68
C ILE A 380 -6.18 13.07 20.70
N GLU A 381 -5.08 13.26 21.45
CA GLU A 381 -5.03 14.17 22.59
C GLU A 381 -4.62 15.59 22.19
N GLY A 382 -3.70 15.72 21.23
CA GLY A 382 -3.19 17.03 20.78
C GLY A 382 -2.07 17.57 21.65
N ASP A 383 -1.43 16.69 22.40
CA ASP A 383 -0.45 17.05 23.41
C ASP A 383 0.98 16.74 22.92
N ILE A 384 1.66 17.81 22.52
CA ILE A 384 3.05 17.77 22.07
C ILE A 384 3.99 17.45 23.24
N GLU A 385 3.70 17.92 24.46
CA GLU A 385 4.55 17.67 25.63
C GLU A 385 4.40 16.22 26.11
N LYS A 386 3.19 15.66 26.09
CA LYS A 386 2.99 14.22 26.32
C LYS A 386 3.75 13.39 25.31
N ALA A 387 3.72 13.75 24.02
CA ALA A 387 4.51 13.08 22.99
C ALA A 387 6.02 13.14 23.29
N LYS A 388 6.55 14.29 23.72
CA LYS A 388 7.96 14.43 24.15
C LYS A 388 8.28 13.52 25.36
N ASN A 389 7.40 13.45 26.35
CA ASN A 389 7.59 12.63 27.54
C ASN A 389 7.61 11.13 27.22
N ILE A 390 6.71 10.66 26.35
CA ILE A 390 6.70 9.27 25.85
C ILE A 390 8.04 8.90 25.21
N ILE A 391 8.61 9.80 24.39
CA ILE A 391 9.90 9.57 23.73
C ILE A 391 11.03 9.44 24.77
N LYS A 392 11.06 10.33 25.75
CA LYS A 392 12.06 10.33 26.84
C LYS A 392 11.98 9.06 27.68
N GLU A 393 10.77 8.65 28.04
CA GLU A 393 10.53 7.44 28.84
C GLU A 393 11.00 6.18 28.12
N ILE A 394 10.66 6.02 26.84
CA ILE A 394 11.08 4.85 26.07
C ILE A 394 12.60 4.82 25.87
N ILE A 395 13.24 5.98 25.62
CA ILE A 395 14.70 6.06 25.56
C ILE A 395 15.34 5.66 26.90
N LYS A 396 14.74 6.05 28.03
CA LYS A 396 15.18 5.65 29.36
C LYS A 396 15.03 4.15 29.57
N GLU A 397 13.87 3.57 29.26
CA GLU A 397 13.63 2.12 29.36
C GLU A 397 14.61 1.29 28.53
N LEU A 398 14.92 1.75 27.31
CA LEU A 398 15.93 1.13 26.45
C LEU A 398 17.32 1.15 27.07
N ARG A 399 17.74 2.29 27.64
CA ARG A 399 19.03 2.42 28.32
C ARG A 399 19.11 1.57 29.58
N GLU A 400 17.99 1.41 30.28
CA GLU A 400 17.86 0.55 31.46
C GLU A 400 17.72 -0.95 31.11
N GLY A 401 17.61 -1.31 29.83
CA GLY A 401 17.48 -2.69 29.38
C GLY A 401 16.12 -3.33 29.71
N LYS A 402 15.08 -2.53 29.93
CA LYS A 402 13.72 -2.99 30.31
C LYS A 402 12.86 -3.45 29.12
N ILE A 403 13.40 -3.44 27.91
CA ILE A 403 12.68 -3.80 26.68
C ILE A 403 12.89 -5.28 26.35
N LYS A 404 11.84 -5.92 25.83
CA LYS A 404 11.88 -7.30 25.35
C LYS A 404 12.79 -7.43 24.13
N LYS A 405 13.62 -8.47 24.09
CA LYS A 405 14.55 -8.72 22.98
C LYS A 405 13.80 -8.85 21.64
N GLU A 406 12.61 -9.43 21.68
CA GLU A 406 11.75 -9.66 20.52
C GLU A 406 11.36 -8.35 19.83
N ASP A 407 11.25 -7.25 20.59
CA ASP A 407 10.90 -5.93 20.06
C ASP A 407 12.04 -5.26 19.29
N LEU A 408 13.25 -5.79 19.41
CA LEU A 408 14.48 -5.27 18.79
C LEU A 408 14.84 -6.03 17.50
N ILE A 409 14.09 -7.08 17.14
CA ILE A 409 14.39 -7.84 15.93
C ILE A 409 14.03 -7.02 14.69
N ILE A 410 15.01 -6.85 13.80
CA ILE A 410 14.83 -6.23 12.48
C ILE A 410 14.68 -7.33 11.44
N TYR A 411 13.69 -7.21 10.56
CA TYR A 411 13.44 -8.18 9.50
C TYR A 411 13.78 -7.62 8.13
N THR A 412 14.54 -8.36 7.31
CA THR A 412 14.83 -7.95 5.93
C THR A 412 14.76 -9.14 4.99
N GLN A 413 14.18 -8.94 3.81
CA GLN A 413 14.00 -9.98 2.80
C GLN A 413 15.20 -10.02 1.85
N ILE A 414 15.67 -11.23 1.54
CA ILE A 414 16.61 -11.48 0.45
C ILE A 414 15.88 -11.34 -0.88
N THR A 415 16.27 -10.37 -1.71
CA THR A 415 15.59 -10.02 -2.97
C THR A 415 16.33 -10.50 -4.21
N LYS A 416 17.61 -10.89 -4.08
CA LYS A 416 18.46 -11.42 -5.16
C LYS A 416 19.30 -12.57 -4.64
N ASP A 417 19.95 -13.31 -5.53
CA ASP A 417 20.96 -14.27 -5.09
C ASP A 417 22.06 -13.56 -4.29
N ILE A 418 22.54 -14.20 -3.21
CA ILE A 418 23.55 -13.60 -2.32
C ILE A 418 24.83 -13.22 -3.07
N LYS A 419 25.16 -13.92 -4.17
CA LYS A 419 26.32 -13.63 -5.03
C LYS A 419 26.15 -12.36 -5.86
N GLU A 420 24.92 -11.92 -6.12
CA GLU A 420 24.63 -10.71 -6.93
C GLU A 420 24.70 -9.42 -6.12
N TYR A 421 24.70 -9.50 -4.77
CA TYR A 421 24.81 -8.32 -3.93
C TYR A 421 26.22 -7.74 -3.94
N LYS A 422 26.33 -6.52 -4.45
CA LYS A 422 27.56 -5.72 -4.39
C LYS A 422 27.73 -5.01 -3.04
N THR A 423 26.66 -4.84 -2.27
CA THR A 423 26.64 -4.11 -1.00
C THR A 423 26.67 -5.03 0.21
N THR A 424 27.32 -4.58 1.29
CA THR A 424 27.43 -5.30 2.57
C THR A 424 26.39 -4.78 3.56
N ALA A 425 25.12 -5.13 3.36
CA ALA A 425 24.05 -4.82 4.32
C ALA A 425 23.99 -5.87 5.45
N PRO A 426 23.41 -5.54 6.64
CA PRO A 426 23.37 -6.45 7.79
C PRO A 426 22.82 -7.85 7.50
N HIS A 427 21.65 -7.91 6.85
CA HIS A 427 21.02 -9.18 6.46
C HIS A 427 21.84 -9.96 5.41
N ILE A 428 22.64 -9.28 4.58
CA ILE A 428 23.48 -9.92 3.55
C ILE A 428 24.73 -10.53 4.19
N GLU A 429 25.40 -9.81 5.09
CA GLU A 429 26.56 -10.38 5.81
C GLU A 429 26.14 -11.54 6.72
N LEU A 430 24.99 -11.42 7.37
CA LEU A 430 24.43 -12.54 8.14
C LEU A 430 24.08 -13.72 7.22
N ALA A 431 23.43 -13.50 6.08
CA ALA A 431 23.14 -14.55 5.10
C ALA A 431 24.41 -15.27 4.62
N LYS A 432 25.46 -14.52 4.26
CA LYS A 432 26.76 -15.08 3.86
C LYS A 432 27.35 -15.94 4.98
N ARG A 433 27.25 -15.51 6.23
CA ARG A 433 27.71 -16.28 7.40
C ARG A 433 26.93 -17.59 7.54
N LEU A 434 25.60 -17.54 7.48
CA LEU A 434 24.73 -18.71 7.56
C LEU A 434 25.01 -19.73 6.45
N ILE A 435 25.30 -19.27 5.23
CA ILE A 435 25.70 -20.14 4.11
C ILE A 435 27.04 -20.83 4.38
N ARG A 436 28.03 -20.12 4.95
CA ARG A 436 29.31 -20.73 5.37
C ARG A 436 29.13 -21.76 6.48
N GLU A 437 28.15 -21.55 7.35
CA GLU A 437 27.72 -22.50 8.39
C GLU A 437 26.89 -23.67 7.84
N GLY A 438 26.70 -23.76 6.52
CA GLY A 438 25.98 -24.85 5.85
C GLY A 438 24.46 -24.70 5.81
N LYS A 439 23.91 -23.57 6.25
CA LYS A 439 22.46 -23.30 6.16
C LYS A 439 22.08 -22.86 4.74
N LYS A 440 20.89 -23.26 4.29
CA LYS A 440 20.33 -22.80 3.02
C LYS A 440 19.65 -21.44 3.21
N VAL A 441 19.96 -20.48 2.34
CA VAL A 441 19.31 -19.17 2.24
C VAL A 441 18.94 -18.94 0.79
N ASN A 442 17.66 -18.70 0.52
CA ASN A 442 17.09 -18.54 -0.81
C ASN A 442 16.57 -17.12 -1.05
N VAL A 443 16.39 -16.77 -2.32
CA VAL A 443 15.69 -15.55 -2.72
C VAL A 443 14.25 -15.62 -2.24
N GLY A 444 13.81 -14.60 -1.51
CA GLY A 444 12.50 -14.51 -0.88
C GLY A 444 12.52 -14.75 0.63
N ASP A 445 13.58 -15.35 1.17
CA ASP A 445 13.71 -15.60 2.61
C ASP A 445 13.77 -14.29 3.40
N VAL A 446 13.18 -14.30 4.60
CA VAL A 446 13.19 -13.16 5.52
C VAL A 446 14.11 -13.46 6.68
N ILE A 447 15.17 -12.67 6.83
CA ILE A 447 16.16 -12.82 7.89
C ILE A 447 15.83 -11.84 9.02
N GLY A 448 15.65 -12.37 10.22
CA GLY A 448 15.59 -11.60 11.46
C GLY A 448 16.98 -11.44 12.05
N TYR A 449 17.33 -10.23 12.51
CA TYR A 449 18.61 -9.97 13.15
C TYR A 449 18.53 -8.87 14.19
N ILE A 450 19.50 -8.87 15.10
CA ILE A 450 19.71 -7.85 16.13
C ILE A 450 21.12 -7.28 15.95
N ILE A 451 21.28 -5.98 16.17
CA ILE A 451 22.59 -5.31 16.13
C ILE A 451 23.20 -5.28 17.54
N VAL A 452 24.36 -5.92 17.70
CA VAL A 452 25.09 -5.99 18.98
C VAL A 452 26.20 -4.95 19.08
N LYS A 453 26.64 -4.60 20.28
CA LYS A 453 27.75 -3.67 20.53
C LYS A 453 29.05 -4.15 19.87
N GLY A 454 29.91 -3.23 19.45
CA GLY A 454 31.25 -3.54 18.95
C GLY A 454 31.84 -2.46 18.05
N ALA A 455 33.15 -2.56 17.77
CA ALA A 455 33.89 -1.62 16.94
C ALA A 455 33.77 -1.89 15.42
N LYS A 456 33.21 -3.05 15.03
CA LYS A 456 33.03 -3.42 13.62
C LYS A 456 31.90 -2.64 12.96
N SER A 457 31.82 -2.76 11.63
CA SER A 457 30.72 -2.19 10.86
C SER A 457 29.36 -2.71 11.36
N ILE A 458 28.29 -1.90 11.18
CA ILE A 458 26.91 -2.28 11.59
C ILE A 458 26.53 -3.65 11.00
N SER A 459 26.95 -3.92 9.77
CA SER A 459 26.63 -5.16 9.07
C SER A 459 27.27 -6.40 9.69
N GLU A 460 28.52 -6.29 10.15
CA GLU A 460 29.22 -7.38 10.83
C GLU A 460 28.74 -7.59 12.27
N ARG A 461 28.12 -6.57 12.86
CA ARG A 461 27.49 -6.61 14.19
C ARG A 461 26.07 -7.18 14.17
N ALA A 462 25.57 -7.60 13.01
CA ALA A 462 24.29 -8.28 12.90
C ALA A 462 24.39 -9.74 13.35
N LYS A 463 23.54 -10.13 14.29
CA LYS A 463 23.48 -11.48 14.85
C LYS A 463 22.06 -12.03 14.79
N LEU A 464 21.93 -13.36 14.78
CA LEU A 464 20.63 -13.99 14.87
C LEU A 464 20.01 -13.73 16.25
N PRO A 465 18.70 -13.52 16.39
CA PRO A 465 18.06 -13.23 17.69
C PRO A 465 18.33 -14.29 18.76
N GLU A 466 18.52 -15.55 18.37
CA GLU A 466 18.80 -16.68 19.25
C GLU A 466 20.24 -16.63 19.83
N GLU A 467 21.16 -15.93 19.16
CA GLU A 467 22.57 -15.81 19.54
C GLU A 467 22.86 -14.63 20.47
N VAL A 468 21.84 -13.81 20.78
CA VAL A 468 22.01 -12.51 21.42
C VAL A 468 21.36 -12.48 22.80
N ASP A 469 22.14 -12.08 23.81
CA ASP A 469 21.64 -11.61 25.10
C ASP A 469 21.26 -10.13 24.99
N ILE A 470 20.22 -9.70 25.72
CA ILE A 470 19.76 -8.31 25.75
C ILE A 470 20.88 -7.34 26.16
N LYS A 471 21.83 -7.77 26.99
CA LYS A 471 22.96 -6.94 27.46
C LYS A 471 23.95 -6.59 26.35
N ASP A 472 24.03 -7.42 25.32
CA ASP A 472 24.95 -7.25 24.20
C ASP A 472 24.39 -6.35 23.09
N VAL A 473 23.10 -6.01 23.15
CA VAL A 473 22.45 -5.15 22.14
C VAL A 473 23.05 -3.75 22.12
N ASP A 474 23.31 -3.23 20.92
CA ASP A 474 23.69 -1.83 20.73
C ASP A 474 22.47 -0.90 20.86
N ILE A 475 22.14 -0.52 22.10
CA ILE A 475 21.02 0.36 22.40
C ILE A 475 21.11 1.70 21.65
N ASN A 476 22.32 2.25 21.46
CA ASN A 476 22.50 3.52 20.75
C ASN A 476 22.14 3.37 19.27
N TYR A 477 22.48 2.24 18.63
CA TYR A 477 22.03 1.97 17.28
C TYR A 477 20.50 2.02 17.16
N TYR A 478 19.77 1.40 18.08
CA TYR A 478 18.30 1.41 18.06
C TYR A 478 17.72 2.80 18.30
N ILE A 479 18.28 3.56 19.25
CA ILE A 479 17.85 4.94 19.50
C ILE A 479 18.05 5.79 18.23
N ASP A 480 19.26 5.81 17.67
CA ASP A 480 19.63 6.75 16.61
C ASP A 480 19.18 6.32 15.20
N ASN A 481 19.04 5.01 14.95
CA ASN A 481 18.74 4.49 13.61
C ASN A 481 17.35 3.86 13.49
N GLN A 482 16.69 3.51 14.60
CA GLN A 482 15.36 2.88 14.59
C GLN A 482 14.27 3.76 15.23
N ILE A 483 14.54 4.43 16.33
CA ILE A 483 13.48 5.12 17.09
C ILE A 483 13.41 6.59 16.71
N LEU A 484 14.52 7.32 16.83
CA LEU A 484 14.53 8.75 16.60
C LEU A 484 14.21 9.16 15.14
N PRO A 485 14.73 8.53 14.08
CA PRO A 485 14.48 9.02 12.71
C PRO A 485 13.00 9.09 12.29
N PRO A 486 12.13 8.10 12.57
CA PRO A 486 10.70 8.18 12.25
C PRO A 486 9.96 9.18 13.15
N ILE A 487 10.35 9.26 14.42
CA ILE A 487 9.72 10.17 15.38
C ILE A 487 10.09 11.62 15.07
N LEU A 488 11.36 11.91 14.79
CA LEU A 488 11.83 13.25 14.45
C LEU A 488 11.08 13.83 13.26
N ARG A 489 10.81 13.01 12.23
CA ARG A 489 10.01 13.46 11.08
C ARG A 489 8.58 13.86 11.47
N VAL A 490 7.96 13.15 12.40
CA VAL A 490 6.63 13.50 12.94
C VAL A 490 6.73 14.76 13.81
N MET A 491 7.71 14.81 14.71
CA MET A 491 7.91 15.90 15.67
C MET A 491 8.27 17.22 14.96
N GLU A 492 9.07 17.18 13.90
CA GLU A 492 9.36 18.35 13.09
C GLU A 492 8.11 18.87 12.35
N ALA A 493 7.15 18.01 12.02
CA ALA A 493 5.89 18.44 11.39
C ALA A 493 4.98 19.17 12.39
N VAL A 494 5.19 19.00 13.70
CA VAL A 494 4.53 19.77 14.77
C VAL A 494 5.40 20.89 15.31
N GLY A 495 6.50 21.24 14.63
CA GLY A 495 7.37 22.36 15.00
C GLY A 495 8.42 22.07 16.07
N VAL A 496 8.60 20.81 16.48
CA VAL A 496 9.61 20.43 17.48
C VAL A 496 10.93 20.09 16.79
N SER A 497 11.99 20.81 17.16
CA SER A 497 13.33 20.60 16.60
C SER A 497 14.03 19.36 17.20
N LYS A 498 14.96 18.77 16.44
CA LYS A 498 15.85 17.69 16.92
C LYS A 498 16.62 18.10 18.18
N ASN A 499 16.96 19.39 18.30
CA ASN A 499 17.72 19.91 19.43
C ASN A 499 16.88 20.00 20.70
N GLU A 500 15.59 20.31 20.62
CA GLU A 500 14.69 20.29 21.78
C GLU A 500 14.50 18.88 22.35
N LEU A 501 14.41 17.86 21.49
CA LEU A 501 14.31 16.47 21.92
C LEU A 501 15.61 15.94 22.56
N LYS A 502 16.75 16.55 22.24
CA LYS A 502 18.07 16.20 22.80
C LYS A 502 18.50 17.09 23.98
N LYS A 503 17.85 18.23 24.23
CA LYS A 503 18.31 19.22 25.22
C LYS A 503 18.15 18.80 26.68
N ASP A 504 17.36 17.78 26.99
CA ASP A 504 17.24 17.23 28.37
C ASP A 504 18.29 16.16 28.71
N GLY A 505 19.34 16.04 27.90
CA GLY A 505 20.55 15.32 28.29
C GLY A 505 21.70 15.83 27.44
N LYS A 506 22.56 16.68 28.03
CA LYS A 506 23.85 17.18 27.52
C LYS A 506 24.05 17.00 26.01
N GLN A 507 24.06 18.12 25.30
CA GLN A 507 24.52 18.29 23.92
C GLN A 507 25.63 17.27 23.54
N ILE A 508 25.25 16.17 22.90
CA ILE A 508 26.19 15.33 22.16
C ILE A 508 26.23 15.98 20.78
N THR A 509 27.11 16.97 20.62
CA THR A 509 27.49 17.47 19.30
C THR A 509 28.09 16.32 18.50
N LEU A 510 27.91 16.33 17.18
CA LEU A 510 28.61 15.41 16.28
C LEU A 510 30.15 15.44 16.48
N ASP A 511 30.67 16.51 17.09
CA ASP A 511 32.10 16.68 17.39
C ASP A 511 32.61 15.82 18.56
N SER A 512 31.74 15.22 19.39
CA SER A 512 32.19 14.31 20.45
C SER A 512 32.50 12.89 19.94
N PHE A 513 32.39 12.64 18.64
CA PHE A 513 32.67 11.33 18.02
C PHE A 513 34.09 11.19 17.45
N PHE A 514 34.89 12.26 17.39
CA PHE A 514 36.22 12.26 16.74
C PHE A 514 37.41 12.60 17.65
N LYS A 515 37.32 12.40 18.96
CA LYS A 515 38.50 12.49 19.83
C LYS A 515 38.73 11.23 20.65
N THR A 516 39.64 10.43 20.09
CA THR A 516 40.52 9.36 20.65
C THR A 516 39.87 8.18 21.34
#